data_AF-A0A2K3YWD4-F1
#
_entry.id   AF-A0A2K3YWD4-F1
#
_cell.length_a   1.000
_cell.length_b   1.000
_cell.length_c   1.000
_cell.angle_alpha   90.00
_cell.angle_beta   90.00
_cell.angle_gamma   90.00
#
_symmetry.space_group_name_H-M   'P 1'
#
loop_
_entity.id
_entity.type
_entity.pdbx_description
1 polymer ?
#
loop_
_entity_poly.entity_id
_entity_poly.type
_entity_poly.pdbx_seq_one_letter_code
_entity_poly.pdbx_strand_id
1 'polypeptide(L)' 'MKMLFPKYEDIKRMYDWGCYDNNQIKWFVDMAVIDEAEYALITGEKYPK' A
#
# COMPACT_ATOMS: atom_id res chain seq x y z
N MET A 1 -5.33 -21.89 3.00
CA MET A 1 -4.33 -20.91 3.50
C MET A 1 -5.02 -19.56 3.60
N LYS A 2 -5.13 -18.97 4.80
CA LYS A 2 -5.48 -17.54 4.90
C LYS A 2 -4.23 -16.79 4.44
N MET A 3 -4.25 -16.18 3.26
CA MET A 3 -3.25 -15.18 2.92
C MET A 3 -3.40 -14.06 3.95
N LEU A 4 -2.47 -13.99 4.89
CA LEU A 4 -2.37 -12.90 5.84
C LEU A 4 -1.78 -11.72 5.08
N PHE A 5 -2.63 -10.98 4.38
CA PHE A 5 -2.23 -9.71 3.84
C PHE A 5 -2.01 -8.73 5.01
N PRO A 6 -0.93 -7.93 4.95
CA PRO A 6 -0.70 -6.89 5.94
C PRO A 6 -1.87 -5.90 5.93
N LYS A 7 -2.21 -5.33 7.09
CA LYS A 7 -3.22 -4.28 7.16
C LYS A 7 -2.64 -2.96 6.65
N TYR A 8 -3.51 -2.01 6.33
CA TYR A 8 -3.13 -0.64 5.97
C TYR A 8 -2.04 -0.04 6.88
N GLU A 9 -2.18 -0.18 8.20
CA GLU A 9 -1.22 0.38 9.17
C GLU A 9 0.18 -0.26 9.05
N ASP A 10 0.24 -1.56 8.77
CA ASP A 10 1.51 -2.27 8.56
C ASP A 10 2.16 -1.83 7.26
N ILE A 11 1.38 -1.73 6.18
CA ILE A 11 1.85 -1.26 4.87
C ILE A 11 2.39 0.17 4.98
N LYS A 12 1.64 1.06 5.64
CA LYS A 12 2.07 2.44 5.87
C LYS A 12 3.36 2.51 6.66
N ARG A 13 3.47 1.76 7.76
CA ARG A 13 4.68 1.74 8.59
C ARG A 13 5.90 1.24 7.81
N MET A 14 5.73 0.20 6.99
CA MET A 14 6.79 -0.34 6.15
C MET A 14 7.21 0.65 5.05
N TYR A 15 6.25 1.40 4.48
CA TYR A 15 6.53 2.49 3.55
C TYR A 15 7.30 3.65 4.22
N ASP A 16 6.87 4.09 5.41
CA ASP A 16 7.56 5.11 6.21
C ASP A 16 8.99 4.68 6.59
N TRP A 17 9.23 3.38 6.77
CA TRP A 17 10.57 2.81 7.01
C TRP A 17 11.41 2.68 5.73
N GLY A 18 10.87 3.02 4.57
CA GLY A 18 11.53 2.86 3.28
C GLY A 18 11.67 1.39 2.85
N CYS A 19 10.93 0.48 3.47
CA CYS A 19 10.87 -0.93 3.06
C CYS A 19 10.00 -1.12 1.82
N TYR A 20 9.04 -0.21 1.59
CA TYR A 20 8.20 -0.20 0.41
C TYR A 20 8.36 1.07 -0.44
N ASP A 21 8.31 0.88 -1.76
CA ASP A 21 8.23 1.96 -2.74
C ASP A 21 6.82 2.10 -3.34
N ASN A 22 6.57 3.19 -4.07
CA ASN A 22 5.26 3.47 -4.67
C ASN A 22 4.73 2.34 -5.55
N ASN A 23 5.60 1.59 -6.23
CA ASN A 23 5.16 0.44 -7.03
C ASN A 23 4.68 -0.72 -6.17
N GLN A 24 5.31 -0.94 -5.00
CA GLN A 24 4.83 -1.93 -4.03
C GLN A 24 3.50 -1.51 -3.40
N ILE A 25 3.31 -0.23 -3.11
CA ILE A 25 2.01 0.28 -2.66
C ILE A 25 0.94 0.10 -3.74
N LYS A 26 1.29 0.32 -5.02
CA LYS A 26 0.41 0.04 -6.15
C LYS A 26 0.02 -1.44 -6.23
N TRP A 27 0.97 -2.35 -6.02
CA TRP A 27 0.69 -3.78 -5.98
C TRP A 27 -0.33 -4.15 -4.88
N PHE A 28 -0.27 -3.52 -3.70
CA PHE A 28 -1.28 -3.74 -2.66
C PHE A 28 -2.67 -3.24 -3.06
N VAL A 29 -2.77 -2.20 -3.89
CA VAL A 29 -4.04 -1.76 -4.50
C VAL A 29 -4.53 -2.79 -5.51
N ASP A 30 -3.67 -3.27 -6.40
CA ASP A 30 -4.01 -4.27 -7.42
C ASP A 30 -4.47 -5.60 -6.80
N MET A 31 -3.97 -5.92 -5.60
CA MET A 31 -4.40 -7.07 -4.81
C MET A 31 -5.68 -6.85 -3.99
N ALA A 32 -6.28 -5.66 -4.07
CA ALA A 32 -7.41 -5.23 -3.25
C ALA A 32 -7.14 -5.38 -1.74
N VAL A 33 -5.88 -5.19 -1.32
CA VAL A 33 -5.48 -5.16 0.10
C VAL A 33 -5.73 -3.76 0.68
N ILE A 34 -5.51 -2.73 -0.13
CA ILE A 34 -5.81 -1.33 0.16
C ILE A 34 -6.51 -0.69 -1.03
N ASP A 35 -7.18 0.43 -0.82
CA ASP A 35 -7.85 1.19 -1.90
C ASP A 35 -6.95 2.31 -2.49
N GLU A 36 -7.33 2.86 -3.66
CA GLU A 36 -6.65 4.00 -4.28
C GLU A 36 -6.57 5.23 -3.35
N ALA A 37 -7.54 5.39 -2.45
CA ALA A 37 -7.53 6.45 -1.44
C ALA A 37 -6.44 6.22 -0.38
N GLU A 38 -6.25 4.97 0.04
CA GLU A 38 -5.21 4.59 1.00
C GLU A 38 -3.82 4.66 0.38
N TYR A 39 -3.68 4.33 -0.91
CA TYR A 39 -2.46 4.58 -1.67
C TYR A 39 -2.05 6.06 -1.59
N ALA A 40 -3.00 6.97 -1.80
CA ALA A 40 -2.74 8.40 -1.74
C ALA A 40 -2.35 8.88 -0.34
N LEU A 41 -2.92 8.25 0.71
CA LEU A 41 -2.56 8.53 2.10
C LEU A 41 -1.15 8.01 2.48
N ILE A 42 -0.73 6.88 1.91
CA ILE A 42 0.59 6.29 2.17
C ILE A 42 1.68 7.03 1.40
N THR A 43 1.49 7.19 0.09
CA THR A 43 2.52 7.72 -0.81
C THR A 43 2.55 9.24 -0.88
N GLY A 44 1.44 9.90 -0.52
CA GLY A 44 1.24 11.34 -0.74
C GLY A 44 1.00 11.72 -2.20
N GLU A 45 0.96 10.75 -3.11
CA GLU A 45 0.74 10.95 -4.54
C GLU A 45 -0.65 10.46 -4.97
N LYS A 46 -1.18 11.04 -6.06
CA LYS A 46 -2.40 10.49 -6.67
C LYS A 46 -2.07 9.14 -7.30
N TYR A 47 -3.00 8.18 -7.18
CA TYR A 47 -2.83 6.87 -7.81
C TYR A 47 -2.61 7.04 -9.33
N PRO A 48 -1.48 6.55 -9.87
CA PRO A 48 -1.22 6.62 -11.29
C PRO A 48 -2.08 5.57 -12.01
N LYS A 49 -3.16 6.05 -12.65
CA LYS A 49 -4.02 5.26 -13.54
C LYS A 49 -3.25 4.76 -14.76
#